data_AF-A0A8X7BHA8-F1
#
_entry.id   AF-A0A8X7BHA8-F1
#
_cell.length_a   1.000
_cell.length_b   1.000
_cell.length_c   1.000
_cell.angle_alpha   90.00
_cell.angle_beta   90.00
_cell.angle_gamma   90.00
#
_symmetry.space_group_name_H-M   'P 1'
#
loop_
_entity.id
_entity.type
_entity.pdbx_description
1 polymer ?
#
loop_
_entity_poly.entity_id
_entity_poly.type
_entity_poly.pdbx_seq_one_letter_code
_entity_poly.pdbx_strand_id
1 'polypeptide(L)'
;MDKKSKNKNNSNVTTEEKLNRLKDSIKGTLTRLEAFTSEKTVSKDTSVTEIEIKLKKIEQLQINLDKIAEDYCEIEIFESLEIIQLDIEDINQRIETTEVGLKLLMYSLKNSENVNINLNDNGKNSIRLPQIPLPEFSGVIAEFSNF
;
A
#
# COMPACT_ATOMS: atom_id res chain seq x y z
N MET A 1 29.70 7.11 44.67
CA MET A 1 28.46 7.77 44.24
C MET A 1 28.01 7.03 42.97
N ASP A 2 27.42 5.83 43.05
CA ASP A 2 27.35 4.97 41.83
C ASP A 2 26.05 4.18 41.66
N LYS A 3 25.06 4.36 42.56
CA LYS A 3 23.80 3.60 42.49
C LYS A 3 22.78 4.17 41.50
N LYS A 4 22.87 5.45 41.13
CA LYS A 4 21.91 6.08 40.18
C LYS A 4 22.15 5.69 38.72
N SER A 5 23.41 5.58 38.29
CA SER A 5 23.74 5.27 36.88
C SER A 5 23.37 3.83 36.51
N LYS A 6 23.55 2.87 37.42
CA LYS A 6 23.25 1.45 37.18
C LYS A 6 21.74 1.16 37.06
N ASN A 7 20.91 1.96 37.74
CA ASN A 7 19.46 1.79 37.72
C ASN A 7 18.81 2.35 36.45
N LYS A 8 19.31 3.50 35.94
CA LYS A 8 18.81 4.14 34.71
C LYS A 8 19.13 3.30 33.45
N ASN A 9 20.30 2.67 33.43
CA ASN A 9 20.70 1.79 32.32
C ASN A 9 19.83 0.53 32.27
N ASN A 10 19.53 -0.09 33.42
CA ASN A 10 18.64 -1.25 33.47
C ASN A 10 17.19 -0.91 33.08
N SER A 11 16.68 0.28 33.46
CA SER A 11 15.34 0.69 33.05
C SER A 11 15.23 0.90 31.54
N ASN A 12 16.22 1.55 30.93
CA ASN A 12 16.21 1.81 29.48
C ASN A 12 16.26 0.52 28.67
N VAL A 13 17.08 -0.46 29.08
CA VAL A 13 17.14 -1.79 28.46
C VAL A 13 15.77 -2.49 28.51
N THR A 14 15.07 -2.42 29.65
CA THR A 14 13.72 -3.02 29.75
C THR A 14 12.66 -2.30 28.94
N THR A 15 12.85 -1.01 28.62
CA THR A 15 11.94 -0.24 27.75
C THR A 15 12.21 -0.55 26.28
N GLU A 16 13.47 -0.59 25.86
CA GLU A 16 13.89 -0.94 24.50
C GLU A 16 13.41 -2.35 24.09
N GLU A 17 13.52 -3.34 25.00
CA GLU A 17 12.99 -4.69 24.76
C GLU A 17 11.48 -4.70 24.52
N LYS A 18 10.72 -3.87 25.25
CA LYS A 18 9.26 -3.77 25.06
C LYS A 18 8.92 -3.15 23.72
N LEU A 19 9.60 -2.06 23.35
CA LEU A 19 9.40 -1.41 22.06
C LEU A 19 9.75 -2.35 20.90
N ASN A 20 10.84 -3.12 21.01
CA ASN A 20 11.21 -4.11 20.00
C ASN A 20 10.14 -5.19 19.82
N ARG A 21 9.53 -5.68 20.91
CA ARG A 21 8.42 -6.65 20.83
C ARG A 21 7.18 -6.06 20.16
N LEU A 22 6.86 -4.80 20.45
CA LEU A 22 5.73 -4.10 19.81
C LEU A 22 5.98 -3.93 18.31
N LYS A 23 7.20 -3.51 17.94
CA LYS A 23 7.65 -3.40 16.55
C LYS A 23 7.55 -4.74 15.82
N ASP A 24 7.99 -5.84 16.42
CA ASP A 24 7.87 -7.17 15.83
C ASP A 24 6.40 -7.60 15.66
N SER A 25 5.52 -7.19 16.57
CA SER A 25 4.08 -7.41 16.45
C SER A 25 3.47 -6.65 15.27
N ILE A 26 3.91 -5.40 15.05
CA ILE A 26 3.54 -4.60 13.88
C ILE A 26 4.00 -5.33 12.61
N LYS A 27 5.28 -5.70 12.52
CA LYS A 27 5.84 -6.44 11.37
C LYS A 27 5.05 -7.70 11.06
N GLY A 28 4.79 -8.54 12.07
CA GLY A 28 4.03 -9.78 11.87
C GLY A 28 2.59 -9.54 11.41
N THR A 29 1.97 -8.44 11.83
CA THR A 29 0.64 -8.05 11.36
C THR A 29 0.66 -7.50 9.95
N LEU A 30 1.66 -6.68 9.63
CA LEU A 30 1.87 -6.11 8.30
C LEU A 30 2.13 -7.20 7.27
N THR A 31 2.96 -8.20 7.58
CA THR A 31 3.20 -9.36 6.69
C THR A 31 1.92 -10.12 6.32
N ARG A 32 0.97 -10.24 7.24
CA ARG A 32 -0.33 -10.85 6.94
C ARG A 32 -1.19 -9.98 6.00
N LEU A 33 -1.07 -8.66 6.10
CA LEU A 33 -1.77 -7.72 5.22
C LEU A 33 -1.12 -7.65 3.83
N GLU A 34 0.22 -7.67 3.77
CA GLU A 34 1.00 -7.76 2.54
C GLU A 34 0.63 -9.02 1.74
N ALA A 35 0.53 -10.16 2.42
CA ALA A 35 0.10 -11.42 1.80
C ALA A 35 -1.29 -11.30 1.16
N PHE A 36 -2.23 -10.62 1.84
CA PHE A 36 -3.57 -10.37 1.32
C PHE A 36 -3.56 -9.52 0.03
N THR A 37 -2.60 -8.58 -0.11
CA THR A 37 -2.45 -7.78 -1.33
C THR A 37 -1.66 -8.48 -2.44
N SER A 38 -0.80 -9.44 -2.09
CA SER A 38 0.12 -10.12 -3.00
C SER A 38 -0.49 -11.37 -3.66
N GLU A 39 -1.55 -11.94 -3.07
CA GLU A 39 -2.24 -13.09 -3.64
C GLU A 39 -3.12 -12.70 -4.84
N LYS A 40 -2.51 -12.89 -6.02
CA LYS A 40 -3.09 -13.14 -7.35
C LYS A 40 -4.64 -13.18 -7.37
N THR A 41 -5.20 -12.04 -7.74
CA THR A 41 -6.64 -11.73 -7.89
C THR A 41 -7.45 -11.93 -6.61
N VAL A 42 -7.89 -10.81 -6.03
CA VAL A 42 -9.10 -10.67 -5.20
C VAL A 42 -9.96 -11.92 -5.36
N SER A 43 -10.01 -12.77 -4.32
CA SER A 43 -10.89 -13.92 -4.35
C SER A 43 -12.27 -13.43 -4.76
N LYS A 44 -13.03 -14.20 -5.53
CA LYS A 44 -14.44 -13.86 -5.83
C LYS A 44 -15.25 -13.57 -4.56
N ASP A 45 -14.78 -14.06 -3.42
CA ASP A 45 -15.40 -13.90 -2.10
C ASP A 45 -14.87 -12.70 -1.29
N THR A 46 -13.84 -11.98 -1.78
CA THR A 46 -13.34 -10.79 -1.09
C THR A 46 -14.35 -9.67 -1.19
N SER A 47 -14.90 -9.28 -0.04
CA SER A 47 -15.89 -8.21 0.06
C SER A 47 -15.24 -6.84 0.26
N VAL A 48 -15.95 -5.79 -0.17
CA VAL A 48 -15.63 -4.39 0.14
C VAL A 48 -15.40 -4.21 1.64
N THR A 49 -16.29 -4.74 2.48
CA THR A 49 -16.21 -4.65 3.94
C THR A 49 -14.91 -5.25 4.50
N GLU A 50 -14.44 -6.37 3.94
CA GLU A 50 -13.19 -6.98 4.38
C GLU A 50 -11.98 -6.07 4.07
N ILE A 51 -11.95 -5.44 2.90
CA ILE A 51 -10.90 -4.49 2.53
C ILE A 51 -10.96 -3.25 3.45
N GLU A 52 -12.15 -2.72 3.77
CA GLU A 52 -12.30 -1.60 4.71
C GLU A 52 -11.77 -1.92 6.11
N ILE A 53 -12.04 -3.13 6.61
CA ILE A 53 -11.53 -3.59 7.90
C ILE A 53 -9.99 -3.63 7.88
N LYS A 54 -9.39 -4.10 6.79
CA LYS A 54 -7.92 -4.15 6.65
C LYS A 54 -7.30 -2.75 6.52
N LEU A 55 -7.95 -1.82 5.84
CA LEU A 55 -7.53 -0.42 5.78
C LEU A 55 -7.52 0.24 7.16
N LYS A 56 -8.59 0.06 7.95
CA LYS A 56 -8.61 0.52 9.37
C LYS A 56 -7.48 -0.10 10.19
N LYS A 57 -7.12 -1.36 9.91
CA LYS A 57 -6.00 -2.02 10.58
C LYS A 57 -4.66 -1.40 10.19
N ILE A 58 -4.47 -1.02 8.92
CA ILE A 58 -3.30 -0.28 8.46
C ILE A 58 -3.20 1.07 9.18
N GLU A 59 -4.28 1.85 9.26
CA GLU A 59 -4.31 3.12 10.00
C GLU A 59 -3.91 2.95 11.47
N GLN A 60 -4.40 1.89 12.12
CA GLN A 60 -4.04 1.55 13.50
C GLN A 60 -2.54 1.19 13.62
N LEU A 61 -1.98 0.48 12.65
CA LEU A 61 -0.55 0.13 12.63
C LEU A 61 0.31 1.39 12.48
N GLN A 62 -0.08 2.34 11.63
CA GLN A 62 0.62 3.61 11.48
C GLN A 62 0.66 4.39 12.80
N ILE A 63 -0.49 4.58 13.44
CA ILE A 63 -0.58 5.29 14.74
C ILE A 63 0.30 4.61 15.80
N ASN A 64 0.37 3.28 15.80
CA ASN A 64 1.20 2.56 16.75
C ASN A 64 2.69 2.67 16.42
N LEU A 65 3.06 2.70 15.14
CA LEU A 65 4.44 2.90 14.70
C LEU A 65 4.93 4.31 15.08
N ASP A 66 4.11 5.33 14.85
CA ASP A 66 4.42 6.73 15.19
C ASP A 66 4.71 6.87 16.69
N LYS A 67 3.89 6.23 17.54
CA LYS A 67 4.10 6.21 19.00
C LYS A 67 5.39 5.50 19.39
N ILE A 68 5.68 4.36 18.75
CA ILE A 68 6.93 3.63 19.00
C ILE A 68 8.13 4.48 18.60
N ALA A 69 8.05 5.21 17.49
CA ALA A 69 9.11 6.11 17.05
C ALA A 69 9.35 7.26 18.03
N GLU A 70 8.29 7.84 18.58
CA GLU A 70 8.36 8.85 19.64
C GLU A 70 9.02 8.26 20.91
N ASP A 71 8.54 7.09 21.38
CA ASP A 71 9.07 6.42 22.58
C ASP A 71 10.56 6.06 22.42
N TYR A 72 11.01 5.68 21.23
CA TYR A 72 12.43 5.41 20.96
C TYR A 72 13.29 6.68 21.04
N CYS A 73 12.76 7.85 20.66
CA CYS A 73 13.48 9.12 20.76
C CYS A 73 13.74 9.53 22.23
N GLU A 74 12.94 9.02 23.18
CA GLU A 74 13.14 9.28 24.61
C GLU A 74 14.26 8.42 25.23
N ILE A 75 14.76 7.41 24.52
CA ILE A 75 15.81 6.52 25.03
C ILE A 75 17.20 7.15 24.80
N GLU A 76 17.91 7.45 25.89
CA GLU A 76 19.30 7.97 25.90
C GLU A 76 20.36 6.91 25.49
N ILE A 77 20.13 6.13 24.43
CA ILE A 77 21.10 5.14 23.91
C ILE A 77 21.36 5.43 22.43
N PHE A 78 22.50 6.05 22.14
CA PHE A 78 22.81 6.55 20.79
C PHE A 78 23.30 5.47 19.81
N GLU A 79 23.92 4.39 20.28
CA GLU A 79 24.54 3.39 19.39
C GLU A 79 23.53 2.53 18.62
N SER A 80 22.29 2.37 19.12
CA SER A 80 21.23 1.60 18.44
C SER A 80 20.21 2.47 17.69
N LEU A 81 20.24 3.80 17.86
CA LEU A 81 19.20 4.71 17.36
C LEU A 81 19.13 4.73 15.83
N GLU A 82 20.27 4.73 15.13
CA GLU A 82 20.32 4.75 13.66
C GLU A 82 19.69 3.49 13.06
N ILE A 83 20.00 2.32 13.63
CA ILE A 83 19.41 1.04 13.20
C ILE A 83 17.90 1.03 13.45
N ILE A 84 17.46 1.56 14.60
CA ILE A 84 16.04 1.66 14.93
C ILE A 84 15.31 2.59 13.96
N GLN A 85 15.90 3.73 13.62
CA GLN A 85 15.31 4.67 12.65
C GLN A 85 15.17 4.05 11.26
N LEU A 86 16.20 3.37 10.77
CA LEU A 86 16.14 2.65 9.49
C LEU A 86 15.04 1.57 9.50
N ASP A 87 14.91 0.85 10.61
CA ASP A 87 13.90 -0.20 10.74
C ASP A 87 12.47 0.37 10.82
N ILE A 88 12.28 1.52 11.47
CA ILE A 88 10.99 2.23 11.49
C ILE A 88 10.63 2.74 10.09
N GLU A 89 11.60 3.30 9.36
CA GLU A 89 11.39 3.78 7.99
C GLU A 89 11.00 2.64 7.04
N ASP A 90 11.65 1.48 7.14
CA ASP A 90 11.27 0.28 6.37
C ASP A 90 9.82 -0.13 6.66
N ILE A 91 9.43 -0.19 7.94
CA ILE A 91 8.05 -0.53 8.32
C ILE A 91 7.08 0.52 7.77
N ASN A 92 7.40 1.80 7.85
CA ASN A 92 6.57 2.89 7.35
C ASN A 92 6.32 2.76 5.84
N GLN A 93 7.39 2.58 5.06
CA GLN A 93 7.29 2.38 3.61
C GLN A 93 6.43 1.16 3.26
N ARG A 94 6.57 0.07 4.01
CA ARG A 94 5.76 -1.14 3.83
C ARG A 94 4.29 -0.93 4.18
N ILE A 95 3.98 -0.15 5.22
CA ILE A 95 2.61 0.26 5.56
C ILE A 95 1.99 1.03 4.40
N GLU A 96 2.68 2.06 3.88
CA GLU A 96 2.20 2.87 2.76
C GLU A 96 1.94 2.03 1.51
N THR A 97 2.90 1.16 1.16
CA THR A 97 2.78 0.26 0.00
C THR A 97 1.57 -0.67 0.13
N THR A 98 1.36 -1.23 1.32
CA THR A 98 0.22 -2.11 1.60
C THR A 98 -1.11 -1.34 1.56
N GLU A 99 -1.14 -0.11 2.07
CA GLU A 99 -2.32 0.76 2.03
C GLU A 99 -2.75 1.05 0.59
N VAL A 100 -1.79 1.43 -0.27
CA VAL A 100 -2.02 1.67 -1.70
C VAL A 100 -2.54 0.41 -2.38
N GLY A 101 -1.96 -0.75 -2.08
CA GLY A 101 -2.43 -2.04 -2.57
C GLY A 101 -3.89 -2.30 -2.23
N LEU A 102 -4.28 -2.12 -0.96
CA LEU A 102 -5.67 -2.28 -0.51
C LEU A 102 -6.62 -1.27 -1.17
N LYS A 103 -6.23 0.00 -1.31
CA LYS A 103 -7.02 1.03 -2.01
C LYS A 103 -7.24 0.69 -3.49
N LEU A 104 -6.23 0.15 -4.16
CA LEU A 104 -6.33 -0.30 -5.55
C LEU A 104 -7.29 -1.50 -5.70
N LEU A 105 -7.24 -2.47 -4.78
CA LEU A 105 -8.18 -3.59 -4.76
C LEU A 105 -9.61 -3.11 -4.54
N MET A 106 -9.81 -2.17 -3.60
CA MET A 106 -11.10 -1.54 -3.34
C MET A 106 -11.68 -0.88 -4.59
N TYR A 107 -10.86 -0.07 -5.26
CA TYR A 107 -11.25 0.62 -6.49
C TYR A 107 -11.65 -0.39 -7.58
N SER A 108 -10.84 -1.43 -7.78
CA SER A 108 -11.07 -2.46 -8.79
C SER A 108 -12.38 -3.21 -8.56
N LEU A 109 -12.67 -3.56 -7.30
CA LEU A 109 -13.90 -4.26 -6.92
C LEU A 109 -15.14 -3.40 -7.21
N LYS A 110 -15.15 -2.14 -6.75
CA LYS A 110 -16.24 -1.18 -7.02
C LYS A 110 -16.45 -0.95 -8.52
N ASN A 111 -15.38 -0.90 -9.31
CA ASN A 111 -15.50 -0.69 -10.74
C ASN A 111 -16.05 -1.94 -11.48
N SER A 112 -15.72 -3.15 -10.99
CA SER A 112 -16.25 -4.41 -11.56
C SER A 112 -17.77 -4.56 -11.36
N GLU A 113 -18.31 -4.05 -10.25
CA GLU A 113 -19.77 -4.02 -10.02
C GLU A 113 -20.48 -3.12 -11.03
N ASN A 114 -19.90 -1.96 -11.36
CA ASN A 114 -20.47 -1.01 -12.31
C ASN A 114 -20.51 -1.52 -13.77
N VAL A 115 -19.55 -2.36 -14.18
CA VAL A 115 -19.51 -2.93 -15.54
C VAL A 115 -20.61 -3.98 -15.75
N ASN A 116 -21.00 -4.72 -14.71
CA ASN A 116 -22.04 -5.75 -14.81
C ASN A 116 -23.46 -5.17 -14.97
N ILE A 117 -23.69 -3.89 -14.64
CA ILE A 117 -25.00 -3.25 -14.79
C ILE A 117 -25.29 -2.90 -16.26
N ASN A 118 -24.26 -2.77 -17.10
CA ASN A 118 -24.38 -2.40 -18.52
C ASN A 118 -24.46 -3.59 -19.49
N LEU A 119 -24.39 -4.84 -19.02
CA LEU A 119 -24.44 -6.04 -19.88
C LEU A 119 -25.82 -6.71 -19.93
N ASN A 120 -26.82 -6.18 -19.21
CA ASN A 120 -28.20 -6.69 -19.22
C ASN A 120 -29.05 -6.13 -20.37
N ASP A 121 -28.47 -5.34 -21.28
CA ASP A 121 -29.15 -5.00 -22.54
C ASP A 121 -29.00 -6.19 -23.51
N ASN A 122 -30.01 -7.06 -23.49
CA ASN A 122 -30.16 -8.20 -24.39
C ASN A 122 -29.76 -7.82 -25.83
N GLY A 123 -28.59 -8.30 -26.26
CA GLY A 123 -27.95 -7.99 -27.54
C GLY A 123 -28.75 -8.37 -28.79
N LYS A 124 -29.82 -7.63 -29.08
CA LYS A 124 -30.47 -7.54 -30.40
C LYS A 124 -30.13 -6.23 -31.13
N ASN A 125 -29.21 -5.44 -30.60
CA ASN A 125 -28.91 -4.13 -31.15
C ASN A 125 -27.47 -4.19 -31.69
N SER A 126 -27.29 -4.79 -32.87
CA SER A 126 -26.01 -4.70 -33.58
C SER A 126 -25.80 -3.23 -33.94
N ILE A 127 -25.04 -2.51 -33.12
CA ILE A 127 -24.58 -1.17 -33.47
C ILE A 127 -23.63 -1.36 -34.66
N ARG A 128 -24.14 -1.13 -35.87
CA ARG A 128 -23.31 -1.07 -37.06
C ARG A 128 -22.62 0.28 -37.07
N LEU A 129 -21.30 0.28 -36.95
CA LEU A 129 -20.51 1.48 -37.18
C LEU A 129 -20.74 1.97 -38.62
N PRO A 130 -20.90 3.27 -38.85
CA PRO A 130 -20.96 3.81 -40.21
C PRO A 130 -19.66 3.47 -40.93
N GLN A 131 -19.77 3.02 -42.17
CA GLN A 131 -18.61 2.69 -42.99
C GLN A 131 -17.89 3.99 -43.35
N ILE A 132 -16.71 4.22 -42.80
CA ILE A 132 -15.86 5.36 -43.15
C ILE A 132 -15.14 4.98 -44.45
N PRO A 133 -15.31 5.73 -45.55
CA PRO A 133 -14.58 5.46 -46.78
C PRO A 133 -13.08 5.67 -46.54
N LEU A 134 -12.26 4.72 -47.00
CA LEU A 134 -10.82 4.91 -47.01
C LEU A 134 -10.46 6.01 -48.02
N PRO A 135 -9.53 6.92 -47.68
CA PRO A 135 -9.05 7.90 -48.65
C PRO A 135 -8.42 7.18 -49.84
N GLU A 136 -8.88 7.50 -51.04
CA GLU A 136 -8.23 7.08 -52.28
C GLU A 136 -6.98 7.94 -52.48
N PHE A 137 -5.82 7.31 -52.37
CA PHE A 137 -4.56 7.96 -52.68
C PHE A 137 -4.43 8.11 -54.20
N SER A 138 -4.53 9.34 -54.71
CA SER A 138 -4.44 9.65 -56.14
C SER A 138 -3.02 9.69 -56.71
N GLY A 139 -2.01 9.31 -55.92
CA GLY A 139 -0.62 9.18 -56.39
C GLY A 139 0.12 10.49 -56.65
N VAL A 140 -0.49 11.66 -56.45
CA VAL A 140 0.18 12.94 -56.67
C VAL A 140 1.00 13.30 -55.43
N ILE A 141 2.25 12.84 -55.40
CA ILE A 141 3.25 13.32 -54.45
C ILE A 141 3.86 14.58 -55.09
N ALA A 142 3.76 15.71 -54.41
CA ALA A 142 4.43 16.93 -54.85
C ALA A 142 5.95 16.70 -54.76
N GLU A 143 6.66 16.79 -55.89
CA GLU A 143 8.11 16.83 -55.90
C GLU A 143 8.56 18.14 -55.24
N PHE A 144 9.14 18.04 -54.04
CA PHE A 144 9.82 19.16 -53.43
C PHE A 144 11.03 19.50 -54.31
N SER A 145 11.03 20.70 -54.89
CA SER A 145 12.20 21.20 -55.61
C SER A 145 13.38 21.27 -54.63
N ASN A 146 14.46 20.56 -54.97
CA ASN A 146 15.70 20.60 -54.19
C ASN A 146 16.20 22.06 -54.13
N PHE A 147 16.45 22.53 -52.90
CA PHE A 147 17.05 23.84 -52.60
C PHE A 147 18.42 24.02 -53.27
#